data_AF-A0A523P988-F1
#
_entry.id   AF-A0A523P988-F1
#
_cell.length_a   1.000
_cell.length_b   1.000
_cell.length_c   1.000
_cell.angle_alpha   90.00
_cell.angle_beta   90.00
_cell.angle_gamma   90.00
#
_symmetry.space_group_name_H-M   'P 1'
#
loop_
_entity.id
_entity.type
_entity.pdbx_description
1 polymer ?
#
loop_
_entity_poly.entity_id
_entity_poly.type
_entity_poly.pdbx_seq_one_letter_code
_entity_poly.pdbx_strand_id
1 'polypeptide(L)'
;MAKKQAKRSAVATSAGRKRHRRTDEELILDLKKKIKDLRVRQESRKLKESPSIKSALAAVKWLDKASDAAAQEGDALLRHALADARKPLAAHLTKTGVRLPKARLPRGRRPKETVS
;
A
#
# COMPACT_ATOMS: atom_id res chain seq x y z
N MET A 1 9.35 -17.41 -38.96
CA MET A 1 8.28 -18.22 -38.33
C MET A 1 8.76 -19.24 -37.28
N ALA A 2 10.02 -19.19 -36.79
CA ALA A 2 10.58 -20.25 -35.91
C ALA A 2 10.62 -19.93 -34.39
N LYS A 3 10.25 -18.73 -33.94
CA LYS A 3 10.40 -18.32 -32.52
C LYS A 3 9.21 -18.69 -31.61
N LYS A 4 8.12 -19.25 -32.15
CA LYS A 4 6.87 -19.50 -31.39
C LYS A 4 6.79 -20.92 -30.78
N GLN A 5 7.64 -21.85 -31.18
CA GLN A 5 7.63 -23.24 -30.68
C GLN A 5 8.53 -23.46 -29.45
N ALA A 6 9.52 -22.59 -29.19
CA ALA A 6 10.46 -22.76 -28.07
C ALA A 6 9.89 -22.40 -26.68
N LYS A 7 8.73 -21.73 -26.59
CA LYS A 7 8.12 -21.37 -25.29
C LYS A 7 7.12 -22.39 -24.75
N ARG A 8 6.85 -23.48 -25.47
CA ARG A 8 5.88 -24.52 -25.05
C ARG A 8 6.52 -25.78 -24.47
N SER A 9 7.84 -25.95 -24.56
CA SER A 9 8.54 -27.15 -24.10
C SER A 9 9.03 -27.10 -22.65
N ALA A 10 8.92 -25.95 -21.96
CA ALA A 10 9.39 -25.81 -20.57
C ALA A 10 8.34 -26.16 -19.49
N VAL A 11 7.32 -26.98 -19.81
CA VAL A 11 6.25 -27.37 -18.86
C VAL A 11 6.21 -28.88 -18.58
N ALA A 12 7.16 -29.66 -19.09
CA ALA A 12 7.20 -31.11 -18.86
C ALA A 12 8.50 -31.54 -18.17
N THR A 13 8.48 -31.56 -16.83
CA THR A 13 9.19 -32.52 -15.95
C THR A 13 9.05 -32.11 -14.48
N SER A 14 7.82 -32.08 -13.95
CA SER A 14 7.63 -32.25 -12.50
C SER A 14 7.31 -33.72 -12.22
N ALA A 15 8.29 -34.59 -12.40
CA ALA A 15 8.20 -35.97 -11.96
C ALA A 15 7.94 -35.98 -10.44
N GLY A 16 6.72 -36.40 -10.06
CA GLY A 16 6.36 -36.90 -8.73
C GLY A 16 6.75 -36.06 -7.52
N ARG A 17 6.40 -34.76 -7.45
CA ARG A 17 6.34 -34.10 -6.13
C ARG A 17 5.19 -34.73 -5.34
N LYS A 18 5.50 -35.76 -4.53
CA LYS A 18 4.57 -36.33 -3.55
C LYS A 18 3.98 -35.17 -2.76
N ARG A 19 2.64 -35.07 -2.70
CA ARG A 19 1.97 -34.02 -1.94
C ARG A 19 2.43 -34.14 -0.49
N HIS A 20 3.20 -33.16 -0.01
CA HIS A 20 3.57 -33.07 1.39
C HIS A 20 2.29 -32.95 2.21
N ARG A 21 2.03 -33.95 3.06
CA ARG A 21 0.97 -33.83 4.07
C ARG A 21 1.57 -33.02 5.20
N ARG A 22 0.93 -31.89 5.51
CA ARG A 22 1.36 -31.06 6.62
C ARG A 22 1.33 -31.88 7.90
N THR A 23 2.38 -31.79 8.68
CA THR A 23 2.41 -32.37 10.02
C THR A 23 1.53 -31.53 10.95
N ASP A 24 1.14 -32.10 12.09
CA ASP A 24 0.35 -31.37 13.09
C ASP A 24 1.11 -30.14 13.60
N GLU A 25 2.44 -30.20 13.69
CA GLU A 25 3.29 -29.07 14.07
C GLU A 25 3.24 -27.93 13.03
N GLU A 26 3.30 -28.26 11.73
CA GLU A 26 3.17 -27.28 10.66
C GLU A 26 1.78 -26.62 10.68
N LEU A 27 0.73 -27.40 10.96
CA LEU A 27 -0.63 -26.89 11.13
C LEU A 27 -0.72 -25.93 12.33
N ILE A 28 -0.12 -26.27 13.46
CA ILE A 28 -0.08 -25.42 14.66
C ILE A 28 0.67 -24.12 14.36
N LEU A 29 1.80 -24.17 13.65
CA LEU A 29 2.56 -22.98 13.27
C LEU A 29 1.75 -22.06 12.34
N ASP A 30 1.05 -22.62 11.37
CA ASP A 30 0.17 -21.85 10.48
C ASP A 30 -1.01 -21.21 11.24
N LEU A 31 -1.60 -21.93 12.21
CA LEU A 31 -2.65 -21.38 13.06
C LEU A 31 -2.13 -20.26 13.97
N LYS A 32 -0.93 -20.42 14.56
CA LYS A 32 -0.28 -19.36 15.34
C LYS A 32 -0.02 -18.10 14.50
N LYS A 33 0.43 -18.26 13.25
CA LYS A 33 0.59 -17.15 12.29
C LYS A 33 -0.75 -16.46 12.04
N LYS A 34 -1.82 -17.23 11.75
CA LYS A 34 -3.17 -16.68 11.56
C LYS A 34 -3.67 -15.91 12.78
N ILE A 35 -3.47 -16.44 13.99
CA ILE A 35 -3.84 -15.76 15.23
C ILE A 35 -3.10 -14.42 15.36
N LYS A 36 -1.79 -14.39 15.08
CA LYS A 36 -0.99 -13.17 15.09
C LYS A 36 -1.54 -12.13 14.11
N ASP A 37 -1.86 -12.55 12.89
CA ASP A 37 -2.44 -11.66 11.88
C ASP A 37 -3.81 -11.12 12.28
N LEU A 38 -4.66 -11.95 12.91
CA LEU A 38 -5.97 -11.53 13.38
C LEU A 38 -5.87 -10.52 14.53
N ARG A 39 -4.93 -10.69 15.45
CA ARG A 39 -4.68 -9.72 16.54
C ARG A 39 -4.25 -8.36 16.00
N VAL A 40 -3.30 -8.34 15.06
CA VAL A 40 -2.87 -7.11 14.38
C VAL A 40 -4.06 -6.44 13.68
N ARG A 41 -4.95 -7.21 13.05
CA ARG A 41 -6.18 -6.66 12.44
C ARG A 41 -7.13 -6.08 13.47
N GLN A 42 -7.35 -6.74 14.60
CA GLN A 42 -8.22 -6.24 15.66
C GLN A 42 -7.70 -4.92 16.25
N GLU A 43 -6.41 -4.83 16.53
CA GLU A 43 -5.78 -3.59 17.00
C GLU A 43 -5.95 -2.46 15.98
N SER A 44 -5.75 -2.75 14.69
CA SER A 44 -5.97 -1.76 13.63
C SER A 44 -7.43 -1.31 13.50
N ARG A 45 -8.39 -2.18 13.84
CA ARG A 45 -9.83 -1.86 13.83
C ARG A 45 -10.19 -0.94 15.00
N LYS A 46 -9.73 -1.26 16.21
CA LYS A 46 -9.91 -0.43 17.41
C LYS A 46 -9.38 0.99 17.20
N LEU A 47 -8.18 1.12 16.62
CA LEU A 47 -7.61 2.44 16.30
C LEU A 47 -8.49 3.22 15.30
N LYS A 48 -9.03 2.53 14.30
CA LYS A 48 -9.91 3.13 13.28
C LYS A 48 -11.33 3.42 13.78
N GLU A 49 -11.74 2.93 14.95
CA GLU A 49 -13.06 3.22 15.51
C GLU A 49 -13.17 4.67 16.01
N SER A 50 -12.06 5.24 16.47
CA SER A 50 -12.05 6.62 16.97
C SER A 50 -12.49 7.62 15.90
N PRO A 51 -13.38 8.58 16.25
CA PRO A 51 -13.92 9.54 15.29
C PRO A 51 -12.81 10.42 14.69
N SER A 52 -11.83 10.83 15.51
CA SER A 52 -10.71 11.65 15.07
C SER A 52 -9.84 10.95 14.03
N ILE A 53 -9.55 9.65 14.19
CA ILE A 53 -8.77 8.89 13.20
C ILE A 53 -9.58 8.68 11.91
N LYS A 54 -10.90 8.48 12.00
CA LYS A 54 -11.76 8.41 10.81
C LYS A 54 -11.72 9.71 10.00
N SER A 55 -11.87 10.86 10.67
CA SER A 55 -11.79 12.16 10.03
C SER A 55 -10.40 12.44 9.44
N ALA A 56 -9.33 12.09 10.16
CA ALA A 56 -7.96 12.21 9.65
C ALA A 56 -7.72 11.31 8.42
N LEU A 57 -8.27 10.09 8.40
CA LEU A 57 -8.20 9.21 7.23
C LEU A 57 -8.98 9.78 6.04
N ALA A 58 -10.14 10.40 6.29
CA ALA A 58 -10.90 11.09 5.25
C ALA A 58 -10.10 12.27 4.69
N ALA A 59 -9.48 13.08 5.54
CA ALA A 59 -8.63 14.19 5.12
C ALA A 59 -7.48 13.73 4.22
N VAL A 60 -6.78 12.64 4.57
CA VAL A 60 -5.70 12.08 3.72
C VAL A 60 -6.24 11.64 2.36
N LYS A 61 -7.43 11.01 2.30
CA LYS A 61 -8.06 10.63 1.03
C LYS A 61 -8.41 11.84 0.18
N TRP A 62 -8.90 12.92 0.79
CA TRP A 62 -9.21 14.16 0.08
C TRP A 62 -7.96 14.83 -0.45
N LEU A 63 -6.87 14.84 0.31
CA LEU A 63 -5.55 15.32 -0.16
C LEU A 63 -5.03 14.51 -1.35
N ASP A 64 -5.17 13.18 -1.31
CA ASP A 64 -4.78 12.31 -2.43
C ASP A 64 -5.62 12.61 -3.68
N LYS A 65 -6.95 12.76 -3.54
CA LYS A 65 -7.85 13.13 -4.65
C LYS A 65 -7.52 14.51 -5.22
N ALA A 66 -7.28 15.50 -4.37
CA ALA A 66 -6.94 16.85 -4.79
C ALA A 66 -5.58 16.86 -5.52
N SER A 67 -4.61 16.04 -5.08
CA SER A 67 -3.32 15.89 -5.74
C SER A 67 -3.45 15.27 -7.13
N ASP A 68 -4.35 14.29 -7.29
CA ASP A 68 -4.67 13.70 -8.59
C ASP A 68 -5.40 14.69 -9.51
N ALA A 69 -6.32 15.51 -8.98
CA ALA A 69 -6.99 16.57 -9.73
C ALA A 69 -6.01 17.66 -10.21
N ALA A 70 -5.15 18.16 -9.30
CA ALA A 70 -4.10 19.11 -9.65
C ALA A 70 -3.11 18.55 -10.70
N ALA A 71 -2.88 17.23 -10.69
CA ALA A 71 -2.09 16.58 -11.74
C ALA A 71 -2.77 16.58 -13.11
N GLN A 72 -4.11 16.48 -13.15
CA GLN A 72 -4.89 16.54 -14.40
C GLN A 72 -4.96 17.97 -14.95
N GLU A 73 -5.05 18.96 -14.06
CA GLU A 73 -5.06 20.39 -14.43
C GLU A 73 -3.67 20.93 -14.80
N GLY A 74 -2.61 20.18 -14.50
CA GLY A 74 -1.23 20.60 -14.77
C GLY A 74 -0.66 21.57 -13.74
N ASP A 75 -1.38 21.83 -12.63
CA ASP A 75 -0.90 22.68 -11.54
C ASP A 75 0.10 21.93 -10.65
N ALA A 76 1.37 22.02 -11.03
CA ALA A 76 2.46 21.41 -10.30
C ALA A 76 2.66 22.02 -8.90
N LEU A 77 2.42 23.32 -8.71
CA LEU A 77 2.63 24.01 -7.44
C LEU A 77 1.63 23.52 -6.40
N LEU A 78 0.34 23.52 -6.76
CA LEU A 78 -0.72 23.02 -5.90
C LEU A 78 -0.52 21.53 -5.57
N ARG A 79 -0.14 20.73 -6.58
CA ARG A 79 0.15 19.31 -6.38
C ARG A 79 1.29 19.08 -5.38
N HIS A 80 2.36 19.88 -5.43
CA HIS A 80 3.46 19.81 -4.48
C HIS A 80 3.06 20.27 -3.08
N ALA A 81 2.27 21.34 -2.96
CA ALA A 81 1.75 21.82 -1.68
C ALA A 81 0.88 20.77 -0.98
N LEU A 82 -0.03 20.12 -1.72
CA LEU A 82 -0.87 19.03 -1.22
C LEU A 82 -0.04 17.82 -0.78
N ALA A 83 1.01 17.48 -1.54
CA ALA A 83 1.94 16.42 -1.20
C ALA A 83 2.71 16.72 0.10
N ASP A 84 3.09 17.98 0.34
CA ASP A 84 3.77 18.41 1.56
C ASP A 84 2.83 18.42 2.77
N ALA A 85 1.58 18.88 2.60
CA ALA A 85 0.55 18.81 3.65
C ALA A 85 0.20 17.37 4.07
N ARG A 86 0.27 16.42 3.14
CA ARG A 86 0.01 15.00 3.40
C ARG A 86 1.06 14.34 4.31
N LYS A 87 2.33 14.76 4.23
CA LYS A 87 3.45 14.13 4.95
C LYS A 87 3.27 14.09 6.48
N PRO A 88 3.00 15.22 7.18
CA PRO A 88 2.87 15.22 8.64
C PRO A 88 1.68 14.38 9.12
N LEU A 89 0.54 14.47 8.43
CA LEU A 89 -0.65 13.66 8.75
C LEU A 89 -0.38 12.17 8.57
N ALA A 90 0.30 11.79 7.49
CA ALA A 90 0.67 10.41 7.25
C ALA A 90 1.69 9.88 8.27
N ALA A 91 2.66 10.70 8.68
CA ALA A 91 3.63 10.36 9.71
C ALA A 91 2.95 10.15 11.07
N HIS A 92 1.99 11.00 11.45
CA HIS A 92 1.25 10.83 12.69
C HIS A 92 0.41 9.53 12.69
N LEU A 93 -0.34 9.28 11.62
CA LEU A 93 -1.17 8.09 11.49
C LEU A 93 -0.37 6.78 11.45
N THR A 94 0.82 6.80 10.85
CA THR A 94 1.71 5.63 10.87
C THR A 94 2.31 5.38 12.25
N LYS A 95 2.68 6.44 13.00
CA LYS A 95 3.11 6.32 14.41
C LYS A 95 2.02 5.75 15.31
N THR A 96 0.75 6.09 15.07
CA THR A 96 -0.38 5.53 15.84
C THR A 96 -0.76 4.11 15.42
N GLY A 97 -0.04 3.48 14.49
CA GLY A 97 -0.27 2.10 14.06
C GLY A 97 -1.25 1.95 12.90
N VAL A 98 -1.75 3.06 12.34
CA VAL A 98 -2.63 3.04 11.16
C VAL A 98 -1.79 2.92 9.90
N ARG A 99 -1.86 1.76 9.24
CA ARG A 99 -1.23 1.55 7.93
C ARG A 99 -1.99 2.33 6.85
N LEU A 100 -1.31 3.30 6.25
CA LEU A 100 -1.80 4.07 5.10
C LEU A 100 -1.35 3.44 3.78
N PRO A 101 -2.16 3.56 2.70
CA PRO A 101 -1.74 3.17 1.36
C PRO A 101 -0.54 4.02 0.90
N LYS A 102 0.32 3.40 0.08
CA LYS A 102 1.50 4.05 -0.49
C LYS A 102 1.08 5.28 -1.29
N ALA A 103 1.59 6.44 -0.90
CA ALA A 103 1.32 7.71 -1.56
C ALA A 103 1.84 7.74 -3.00
N ARG A 104 1.05 8.28 -3.93
CA ARG A 104 1.51 8.60 -5.30
C ARG A 104 2.05 10.03 -5.34
N LEU A 105 3.17 10.25 -4.65
CA LEU A 105 3.80 11.57 -4.60
C LEU A 105 4.31 12.00 -5.98
N PRO A 106 4.22 13.29 -6.34
CA PRO A 106 4.77 13.80 -7.60
C PRO A 106 6.26 13.47 -7.66
N ARG A 107 6.67 12.81 -8.75
CA ARG A 107 8.08 12.56 -9.08
C ARG A 107 8.53 13.68 -10.00
N GLY A 108 9.48 14.49 -9.55
CA GLY A 108 9.97 15.61 -10.35
C GLY A 108 10.66 16.69 -9.52
N ARG A 109 11.38 17.57 -10.20
CA ARG A 109 12.01 18.75 -9.61
C ARG A 109 10.92 19.70 -9.15
N ARG A 110 11.03 20.24 -7.92
CA ARG A 110 10.12 21.29 -7.45
C ARG A 110 10.16 22.45 -8.46
N PRO A 111 9.02 22.97 -8.92
CA PRO A 111 8.99 24.20 -9.71
C PRO A 111 9.67 25.30 -8.90
N LYS A 112 10.61 26.00 -9.53
CA LYS A 112 11.32 27.12 -8.91
C LYS A 112 10.25 28.19 -8.65
N GLU A 113 10.12 28.65 -7.41
CA GLU A 113 9.21 29.74 -7.06
C GLU A 113 9.53 30.93 -7.97
N THR A 114 8.69 31.17 -8.98
CA THR A 114 8.72 32.43 -9.72
C THR A 114 8.02 33.43 -8.82
N VAL A 115 8.82 34.10 -8.00
CA VAL A 115 8.42 35.32 -7.29
C VAL A 115 8.01 36.33 -8.36
N SER A 116 6.74 36.68 -8.38
CA SER A 116 6.13 37.74 -9.21
C SER A 116 5.69 38.88 -8.30
#